data_AF-A0A925LEE9-F1
#
_entry.id   AF-A0A925LEE9-F1
#
_cell.length_a   1.000
_cell.length_b   1.000
_cell.length_c   1.000
_cell.angle_alpha   90.00
_cell.angle_beta   90.00
_cell.angle_gamma   90.00
#
_symmetry.space_group_name_H-M   'P 1'
#
loop_
_entity.id
_entity.type
_entity.pdbx_description
1 polymer ?
#
loop_
_entity_poly.entity_id
_entity_poly.type
_entity_poly.pdbx_seq_one_letter_code
_entity_poly.pdbx_strand_id
1 'polypeptide(L)'
;ALNVKLNAVHVASEFLAACSSYDFVGGLIGDKANTVVFDNSKLKRLVPEFVATIRFDQGIKETVQHILEHPQYQVEDIEFDQWCDDVVNVMSDALKAINKQ
;
A
#
# COMPACT_ATOMS: atom_id res chain seq x y z
N ALA A 1 -2.50 -9.74 13.45
CA ALA A 1 -3.11 -8.41 13.42
C ALA A 1 -4.60 -8.51 13.14
N LEU A 2 -5.03 -9.13 12.02
CA LEU A 2 -6.44 -9.16 11.62
C LEU A 2 -7.12 -10.55 11.67
N ASN A 3 -6.40 -11.64 12.01
CA ASN A 3 -6.92 -13.02 12.10
C ASN A 3 -7.67 -13.56 10.87
N VAL A 4 -7.40 -13.00 9.69
CA VAL A 4 -7.95 -13.45 8.41
C VAL A 4 -6.86 -14.02 7.51
N LYS A 5 -7.22 -14.97 6.65
CA LYS A 5 -6.31 -15.53 5.64
C LYS A 5 -6.10 -14.51 4.52
N LEU A 6 -4.85 -14.22 4.17
CA LEU A 6 -4.51 -13.42 2.99
C LEU A 6 -4.82 -14.22 1.72
N ASN A 7 -5.66 -13.66 0.85
CA ASN A 7 -5.88 -14.13 -0.51
C ASN A 7 -5.22 -13.12 -1.47
N ALA A 8 -3.91 -13.26 -1.68
CA ALA A 8 -3.15 -12.29 -2.46
C ALA A 8 -3.47 -12.39 -3.96
N VAL A 9 -3.66 -11.24 -4.59
CA VAL A 9 -3.77 -11.09 -6.05
C VAL A 9 -2.66 -10.15 -6.51
N HIS A 10 -1.89 -10.58 -7.49
CA HIS A 10 -0.76 -9.81 -8.02
C HIS A 10 -1.14 -9.19 -9.35
N VAL A 11 -1.12 -7.86 -9.42
CA VAL A 11 -1.51 -7.09 -10.60
C VAL A 11 -0.38 -6.12 -10.96
N ALA A 12 -0.11 -5.97 -12.25
CA ALA A 12 0.89 -5.01 -12.71
C ALA A 12 0.48 -3.57 -12.37
N SER A 13 1.40 -2.77 -11.83
CA SER A 13 1.13 -1.37 -11.48
C SER A 13 0.64 -0.53 -12.67
N GLU A 14 1.16 -0.81 -13.88
CA GLU A 14 0.72 -0.15 -15.11
C GLU A 14 -0.76 -0.43 -15.41
N PHE A 15 -1.23 -1.65 -15.15
CA PHE A 15 -2.64 -1.99 -15.32
C PHE A 15 -3.50 -1.24 -14.31
N LEU A 16 -3.11 -1.27 -13.02
CA LEU A 16 -3.84 -0.56 -11.95
C LEU A 16 -3.93 0.95 -12.25
N ALA A 17 -2.85 1.56 -12.76
CA ALA A 17 -2.85 2.97 -13.14
C ALA A 17 -3.69 3.28 -14.37
N ALA A 18 -3.82 2.34 -15.32
CA ALA A 18 -4.63 2.52 -16.51
C ALA A 18 -6.13 2.34 -16.27
N CYS A 19 -6.52 1.57 -15.24
CA CYS A 19 -7.92 1.22 -14.98
C CYS A 19 -8.52 1.85 -13.72
N SER A 20 -7.85 2.83 -13.10
CA SER A 20 -8.28 3.48 -11.87
C SER A 20 -8.61 4.97 -12.06
N SER A 21 -9.57 5.47 -11.29
CA SER A 21 -9.81 6.91 -11.10
C SER A 21 -8.81 7.54 -10.11
N TYR A 22 -8.13 6.72 -9.31
CA TYR A 22 -7.10 7.13 -8.35
C TYR A 22 -5.74 7.33 -9.03
N ASP A 23 -4.93 8.26 -8.52
CA ASP A 23 -3.58 8.50 -9.06
C ASP A 23 -2.57 7.42 -8.63
N PHE A 24 -2.51 6.35 -9.41
CA PHE A 24 -1.47 5.33 -9.28
C PHE A 24 -0.27 5.55 -10.21
N VAL A 25 -0.33 6.51 -11.14
CA VAL A 25 0.83 6.90 -11.94
C VAL A 25 1.87 7.54 -11.03
N GLY A 26 1.48 8.56 -10.26
CA GLY A 26 2.36 9.17 -9.28
C GLY A 26 2.67 8.22 -8.11
N GLY A 27 1.64 7.58 -7.58
CA GLY A 27 1.75 6.77 -6.35
C GLY A 27 2.52 5.46 -6.51
N LEU A 28 2.14 4.62 -7.48
CA LEU A 28 2.72 3.28 -7.67
C LEU A 28 3.88 3.27 -8.64
N ILE A 29 3.72 3.90 -9.82
CA ILE A 29 4.73 3.88 -10.89
C ILE A 29 5.85 4.89 -10.62
N GLY A 30 5.53 6.03 -10.02
CA GLY A 30 6.50 7.05 -9.63
C GLY A 30 7.18 6.74 -8.30
N ASP A 31 6.49 7.09 -7.22
CA ASP A 31 7.03 7.08 -5.86
C ASP A 31 7.43 5.67 -5.40
N LYS A 32 6.49 4.72 -5.37
CA LYS A 32 6.72 3.37 -4.80
C LYS A 32 7.54 2.44 -5.69
N ALA A 33 7.75 2.80 -6.96
CA ALA A 33 8.68 2.07 -7.82
C ALA A 33 10.15 2.37 -7.47
N ASN A 34 10.42 3.48 -6.78
CA ASN A 34 11.76 3.88 -6.39
C ASN A 34 12.01 3.59 -4.91
N THR A 35 13.25 3.22 -4.57
CA THR A 35 13.62 2.97 -3.18
C THR A 35 13.67 4.28 -2.39
N VAL A 36 13.05 4.29 -1.22
CA VAL A 36 13.02 5.46 -0.31
C VAL A 36 14.22 5.46 0.66
N VAL A 37 15.40 5.04 0.18
CA VAL A 37 16.65 5.05 0.95
C VAL A 37 17.41 6.35 0.67
N PHE A 38 17.45 7.23 1.67
CA PHE A 38 18.07 8.54 1.56
C PHE A 38 19.39 8.62 2.33
N ASP A 39 20.38 9.29 1.75
CA ASP A 39 21.57 9.72 2.47
C ASP A 39 21.23 10.92 3.36
N ASN A 40 21.15 10.65 4.66
CA ASN A 40 20.85 11.66 5.68
C ASN A 40 22.11 12.33 6.27
N SER A 41 23.30 12.15 5.68
CA SER A 41 24.57 12.71 6.19
C SER A 41 24.54 14.23 6.31
N LYS A 42 23.88 14.93 5.38
CA LYS A 42 23.71 16.39 5.45
C LYS A 42 22.85 16.81 6.65
N LEU A 43 21.71 16.13 6.84
CA LEU A 43 20.79 16.42 7.94
C LEU A 43 21.45 16.13 9.29
N LYS A 44 22.08 14.96 9.43
CA LYS A 44 22.77 14.56 10.67
C LYS A 44 23.95 15.48 11.03
N ARG A 45 24.60 16.10 10.03
CA ARG A 45 25.66 17.09 10.29
C ARG A 45 25.12 18.42 10.81
N LEU A 46 23.95 18.84 10.32
CA LEU A 46 23.34 20.12 10.70
C LEU A 46 22.55 20.03 12.01
N VAL A 47 22.00 18.85 12.31
CA VAL A 47 21.12 18.59 13.47
C VAL A 47 21.49 17.23 14.09
N PRO A 48 22.63 17.12 14.80
CA PRO A 48 23.14 15.84 15.31
C PRO A 48 22.24 15.20 16.37
N GLU A 49 21.41 15.98 17.06
CA GLU A 49 20.42 15.52 18.02
C GLU A 49 19.20 14.87 17.38
N PHE A 50 19.00 15.04 16.07
CA PHE A 50 17.92 14.38 15.34
C PHE A 50 18.27 12.90 15.12
N VAL A 51 17.78 12.06 16.02
CA VAL A 51 17.98 10.61 16.00
C VAL A 51 16.64 9.88 16.10
N ALA A 52 16.44 8.87 15.25
CA ALA A 52 15.30 7.97 15.36
C ALA A 52 15.49 7.06 16.59
N THR A 53 14.76 7.35 17.67
CA THR A 53 14.83 6.59 18.93
C THR A 53 13.90 5.39 18.97
N ILE A 54 12.91 5.34 18.07
CA ILE A 54 11.93 4.26 17.96
C ILE A 54 12.25 3.46 16.70
N ARG A 55 12.37 2.14 16.85
CA ARG A 55 12.50 1.23 15.71
C ARG A 55 11.19 1.15 14.94
N PHE A 56 11.28 1.02 13.61
CA PHE A 56 10.10 0.94 12.76
C PHE A 56 9.11 -0.16 13.20
N ASP A 57 9.59 -1.34 13.56
CA ASP A 57 8.73 -2.46 13.99
C ASP A 57 7.97 -2.21 15.30
N GLN A 58 8.38 -1.22 16.10
CA GLN A 58 7.66 -0.79 17.29
C GLN A 58 6.67 0.33 16.94
N GLY A 59 7.15 1.39 16.27
CA GLY A 59 6.31 2.53 15.90
C GLY A 59 5.15 2.16 14.96
N ILE A 60 5.34 1.20 14.04
CA ILE A 60 4.26 0.76 13.16
C ILE A 60 3.15 0.02 13.92
N LYS A 61 3.48 -0.70 15.00
CA LYS A 61 2.47 -1.35 15.85
C LYS A 61 1.63 -0.32 16.58
N GLU A 62 2.27 0.72 17.13
CA GLU A 62 1.58 1.83 17.77
C GLU A 62 0.66 2.57 16.79
N THR A 63 1.13 2.77 15.55
CA THR A 63 0.32 3.40 14.48
C THR A 63 -0.93 2.57 14.16
N VAL A 64 -0.76 1.25 13.98
CA VAL A 64 -1.89 0.34 13.70
C VAL A 64 -2.85 0.29 14.89
N GLN A 65 -2.33 0.16 16.10
CA GLN A 65 -3.11 0.18 17.34
C GLN A 65 -3.96 1.46 17.42
N HIS A 66 -3.35 2.62 17.15
CA HIS A 66 -4.03 3.90 17.14
C HIS A 66 -5.18 3.93 16.13
N ILE A 67 -4.97 3.49 14.89
CA ILE A 67 -6.04 3.45 13.87
C ILE A 67 -7.19 2.55 14.33
N LEU A 68 -6.89 1.37 14.87
CA LEU A 68 -7.89 0.41 15.33
C LEU A 68 -8.73 0.93 16.51
N GLU A 69 -8.12 1.72 17.39
CA GLU A 69 -8.78 2.34 18.56
C GLU A 69 -9.63 3.58 18.19
N HIS A 70 -9.46 4.13 16.99
CA HIS A 70 -10.07 5.40 16.56
C HIS A 70 -10.92 5.21 15.30
N PRO A 71 -12.23 4.89 15.44
CA PRO A 71 -13.12 4.61 14.32
C PRO A 71 -13.22 5.71 13.27
N GLN A 72 -12.95 6.97 13.64
CA GLN A 72 -12.96 8.09 12.68
C GLN A 72 -11.89 8.00 11.59
N TYR A 73 -10.86 7.17 11.77
CA TYR A 73 -9.86 6.89 10.75
C TYR A 73 -10.17 5.63 9.92
N GLN A 74 -11.25 4.93 10.25
CA GLN A 74 -11.72 3.71 9.59
C GLN A 74 -12.92 4.03 8.69
N VAL A 75 -12.80 5.09 7.89
CA VAL A 75 -13.83 5.49 6.94
C VAL A 75 -13.77 4.57 5.73
N GLU A 76 -14.88 3.91 5.42
CA GLU A 76 -15.00 3.04 4.25
C GLU A 76 -14.95 3.85 2.96
N ASP A 77 -14.26 3.30 1.95
CA ASP A 77 -14.26 3.81 0.58
C ASP A 77 -14.90 2.74 -0.32
N ILE A 78 -16.22 2.82 -0.45
CA ILE A 78 -17.03 1.85 -1.19
C ILE A 78 -16.64 1.82 -2.68
N GLU A 79 -16.25 2.96 -3.24
CA GLU A 79 -15.81 3.04 -4.64
C GLU A 79 -14.49 2.28 -4.84
N PHE A 80 -13.55 2.45 -3.90
CA PHE A 80 -12.28 1.72 -3.92
C PHE A 80 -12.49 0.21 -3.76
N ASP A 81 -13.35 -0.21 -2.83
CA ASP A 81 -13.62 -1.63 -2.59
C ASP A 81 -14.24 -2.30 -3.81
N GLN A 82 -15.25 -1.67 -4.43
CA GLN A 82 -15.86 -2.16 -5.67
C GLN A 82 -14.85 -2.24 -6.81
N TRP A 83 -13.99 -1.23 -6.96
CA TRP A 83 -12.93 -1.24 -7.97
C TRP A 83 -11.92 -2.39 -7.74
N CYS A 84 -11.56 -2.66 -6.47
CA CYS A 84 -10.71 -3.80 -6.14
C CYS A 84 -11.35 -5.14 -6.55
N ASP A 85 -12.63 -5.32 -6.26
CA ASP A 85 -13.38 -6.53 -6.63
C ASP A 85 -13.42 -6.72 -8.16
N ASP A 86 -13.67 -5.64 -8.91
CA ASP A 86 -13.69 -5.67 -10.36
C ASP A 86 -12.31 -6.07 -10.94
N VAL A 87 -11.22 -5.50 -10.42
CA VAL A 87 -9.86 -5.87 -10.83
C VAL A 87 -9.57 -7.34 -10.52
N VAL A 88 -9.95 -7.83 -9.34
CA VAL A 88 -9.75 -9.23 -8.94
C VAL A 88 -10.52 -10.18 -9.85
N ASN A 89 -11.77 -9.85 -10.19
CA ASN A 89 -12.60 -10.64 -11.10
C ASN A 89 -11.96 -10.73 -12.50
N VAL A 90 -11.50 -9.61 -13.05
CA VAL A 90 -10.81 -9.58 -14.35
C VAL A 90 -9.56 -10.45 -14.34
N MET A 91 -8.74 -10.38 -13.28
CA MET A 91 -7.53 -11.22 -13.16
C MET A 91 -7.86 -12.71 -13.05
N SER A 92 -8.92 -13.06 -12.31
CA SER A 92 -9.41 -14.42 -12.19
C SER A 92 -9.89 -14.98 -13.54
N ASP A 93 -10.68 -14.20 -14.27
CA ASP A 93 -11.24 -14.62 -15.55
C ASP A 93 -10.18 -14.71 -16.65
N ALA A 94 -9.21 -13.79 -16.66
CA ALA A 94 -8.05 -13.87 -17.54
C ALA A 94 -7.26 -15.18 -17.33
N LEU A 95 -7.06 -15.57 -16.06
CA LEU A 95 -6.38 -16.83 -15.73
C LEU A 95 -7.19 -18.06 -16.19
N LYS A 96 -8.50 -18.09 -15.97
CA LYS A 96 -9.38 -19.17 -16.44
C LYS A 96 -9.34 -19.32 -17.96
N ALA A 97 -9.42 -18.20 -18.68
CA ALA A 97 -9.40 -18.16 -20.14
C ALA A 97 -8.12 -18.78 -20.72
N ILE A 98 -6.97 -18.52 -20.11
CA ILE A 98 -5.68 -19.14 -20.51
C ILE A 98 -5.64 -20.62 -20.14
N ASN A 99 -6.15 -20.99 -18.97
CA ASN A 99 -6.11 -22.36 -18.46
C ASN A 99 -7.14 -23.31 -19.11
N LYS A 100 -8.00 -22.83 -20.02
CA LYS A 100 -9.08 -23.60 -20.66
C LYS A 100 -9.95 -24.36 -19.64
N GLN A 101 -10.32 -23.69 -18.55
CA GLN A 101 -11.44 -24.08 -17.69
C GLN A 101 -12.57 -23.08 -17.85
#